data_AF-A0A5D0XM47-F1
#
_entry.id   AF-A0A5D0XM47-F1
#
_cell.length_a   1.000
_cell.length_b   1.000
_cell.length_c   1.000
_cell.angle_alpha   90.00
_cell.angle_beta   90.00
_cell.angle_gamma   90.00
#
_symmetry.space_group_name_H-M   'P 1'
#
loop_
_entity.id
_entity.type
_entity.pdbx_description
1 polymer ?
#
loop_
_entity_poly.entity_id
_entity_poly.type
_entity_poly.pdbx_seq_one_letter_code
_entity_poly.pdbx_strand_id
1 'polypeptide(L)'
;MSYSDAGYSAYFTVDTSEVLLVALYLRDCAGLTTSGRPTLPPAVPAVRVMDHHRLAEPLGGDAALRVEWEAWWHGLLRNRIVDAVLPVPPRFDALDGMEALKALLRAHVGAAMEWAQERCADYALHAGSRGAGSMEGVLAAMLQERELELGRAARRFTLELVELPLGVRRAWWVEPDKLLLGQELFDDERSFRSYVEPVIRMLA
;
A
#
# COMPACT_ATOMS: atom_id res chain seq x y z
N MET A 1 17.30 -11.42 -0.40
CA MET A 1 18.34 -11.65 -1.42
C MET A 1 17.71 -11.43 -2.78
N SER A 2 18.00 -10.31 -3.44
CA SER A 2 17.46 -10.03 -4.77
C SER A 2 18.15 -10.94 -5.79
N TYR A 3 17.38 -11.82 -6.42
CA TYR A 3 17.85 -12.56 -7.60
C TYR A 3 18.01 -11.59 -8.76
N SER A 4 19.25 -11.24 -9.05
CA SER A 4 19.63 -10.56 -10.29
C SER A 4 20.11 -11.64 -11.26
N ASP A 5 19.21 -12.41 -11.86
CA ASP A 5 19.56 -13.20 -13.04
C ASP A 5 18.36 -13.51 -13.95
N ALA A 6 18.21 -12.67 -14.97
CA ALA A 6 17.62 -12.90 -16.29
C ALA A 6 17.34 -11.50 -16.87
N GLY A 7 17.67 -11.26 -18.13
CA GLY A 7 17.59 -9.96 -18.80
C GLY A 7 16.17 -9.43 -19.04
N TYR A 8 15.37 -9.33 -17.99
CA TYR A 8 14.08 -8.65 -18.02
C TYR A 8 14.30 -7.14 -17.97
N SER A 9 13.68 -6.44 -18.92
CA SER A 9 13.57 -4.99 -18.90
C SER A 9 12.60 -4.52 -17.81
N ALA A 10 11.71 -5.38 -17.31
CA ALA A 10 10.79 -5.04 -16.23
C ALA A 10 11.34 -5.44 -14.84
N TYR A 11 11.07 -4.61 -13.84
CA TYR A 11 11.34 -4.90 -12.43
C TYR A 11 10.03 -4.88 -11.65
N PHE A 12 9.71 -5.97 -10.96
CA PHE A 12 8.55 -6.05 -10.07
C PHE A 12 9.03 -6.04 -8.62
N THR A 13 8.31 -5.33 -7.75
CA THR A 13 8.46 -5.48 -6.30
C THR A 13 7.12 -5.84 -5.71
N VAL A 14 7.09 -6.88 -4.87
CA VAL A 14 5.89 -7.31 -4.15
C VAL A 14 6.21 -7.27 -2.66
N ASP A 15 5.60 -6.35 -1.93
CA ASP A 15 5.79 -6.25 -0.48
C ASP A 15 4.57 -5.65 0.21
N THR A 16 4.57 -5.67 1.53
CA THR A 16 3.74 -4.77 2.33
C THR A 16 4.51 -3.50 2.67
N SER A 17 3.86 -2.53 3.33
CA SER A 17 4.50 -1.27 3.71
C SER A 17 4.03 -0.81 5.08
N GLU A 18 4.96 -0.76 6.04
CA GLU A 18 4.68 -0.32 7.41
C GLU A 18 4.11 1.12 7.45
N VAL A 19 4.64 2.03 6.64
CA VAL A 19 4.14 3.42 6.58
C VAL A 19 2.73 3.53 6.00
N LEU A 20 2.39 2.73 4.99
CA LEU A 20 1.01 2.67 4.48
C LEU A 20 0.08 2.01 5.49
N LEU A 21 0.54 1.00 6.24
CA LEU A 21 -0.23 0.37 7.32
C LEU A 21 -0.51 1.36 8.46
N VAL A 22 0.47 2.16 8.88
CA VAL A 22 0.25 3.25 9.84
C VAL A 22 -0.74 4.28 9.29
N ALA A 23 -0.64 4.65 8.01
CA ALA A 23 -1.59 5.55 7.39
C ALA A 23 -3.02 4.99 7.36
N LEU A 24 -3.19 3.71 7.04
CA LEU A 24 -4.49 3.02 7.10
C LEU A 24 -5.03 2.95 8.53
N TYR A 25 -4.18 2.65 9.51
CA TYR A 25 -4.58 2.64 10.91
C TYR A 25 -5.13 3.99 11.34
N LEU A 26 -4.42 5.10 11.04
CA LEU A 26 -4.87 6.44 11.42
C LEU A 26 -6.18 6.82 10.71
N ARG A 27 -6.34 6.43 9.44
CA ARG A 27 -7.58 6.64 8.69
C ARG A 27 -8.76 5.98 9.39
N ASP A 28 -8.63 4.70 9.73
CA ASP A 28 -9.74 3.92 10.26
C ASP A 28 -10.02 4.31 11.73
N CYS A 29 -8.97 4.58 12.51
CA CYS A 29 -9.08 5.11 13.87
C CYS A 29 -9.83 6.45 13.90
N ALA A 30 -9.59 7.33 12.92
CA ALA A 30 -10.29 8.60 12.78
C ALA A 30 -11.66 8.48 12.08
N GLY A 31 -12.11 7.28 11.70
CA GLY A 31 -13.38 7.09 11.00
C GLY A 31 -13.41 7.68 9.58
N LEU A 32 -12.24 7.89 8.97
CA LEU A 32 -12.06 8.52 7.65
C LEU A 32 -12.19 7.51 6.49
N THR A 33 -13.00 6.47 6.62
CA THR A 33 -13.06 5.33 5.69
C THR A 33 -13.47 5.70 4.26
N THR A 34 -14.14 6.84 4.06
CA THR A 34 -14.50 7.37 2.74
C THR A 34 -13.45 8.28 2.12
N SER A 35 -12.31 8.49 2.80
CA SER A 35 -11.26 9.42 2.38
C SER A 35 -10.21 8.73 1.52
N GLY A 36 -9.53 9.52 0.70
CA GLY A 36 -8.46 9.06 -0.17
C GLY A 36 -8.92 8.73 -1.58
N ARG A 37 -7.96 8.75 -2.50
CA ARG A 37 -8.14 8.41 -3.91
C ARG A 37 -7.08 7.40 -4.32
N PRO A 38 -7.48 6.18 -4.72
CA PRO A 38 -8.84 5.64 -4.65
C PRO A 38 -9.30 5.41 -3.21
N THR A 39 -10.62 5.39 -2.99
CA THR A 39 -11.19 5.00 -1.70
C THR A 39 -10.95 3.50 -1.47
N LEU A 40 -10.19 3.17 -0.43
CA LEU A 40 -9.92 1.79 -0.03
C LEU A 40 -10.91 1.35 1.06
N PRO A 41 -11.32 0.06 1.09
CA PRO A 41 -12.09 -0.51 2.19
C PRO A 41 -11.38 -0.34 3.54
N PRO A 42 -12.10 -0.47 4.67
CA PRO A 42 -11.50 -0.57 5.99
C PRO A 42 -10.48 -1.71 6.07
N ALA A 43 -9.45 -1.53 6.89
CA ALA A 43 -8.45 -2.54 7.14
C ALA A 43 -9.02 -3.70 7.98
N VAL A 44 -8.40 -4.88 7.83
CA VAL A 44 -8.71 -6.11 8.55
C VAL A 44 -7.42 -6.60 9.25
N PRO A 45 -7.42 -6.83 10.57
CA PRO A 45 -8.51 -6.68 11.51
C PRO A 45 -9.00 -5.23 11.65
N ALA A 46 -10.28 -5.05 11.95
CA ALA A 46 -10.91 -3.74 12.06
C ALA A 46 -10.23 -2.89 13.15
N VAL A 47 -9.85 -1.66 12.81
CA VAL A 47 -9.34 -0.68 13.76
C VAL A 47 -10.52 0.00 14.45
N ARG A 48 -10.45 0.09 15.78
CA ARG A 48 -11.51 0.73 16.58
C ARG A 48 -11.51 2.24 16.33
N VAL A 49 -12.65 2.78 15.92
CA VAL A 49 -12.86 4.23 15.75
C VAL A 49 -12.77 4.92 17.12
N MET A 50 -11.98 5.98 17.21
CA MET A 50 -11.75 6.77 18.41
C MET A 50 -12.35 8.17 18.28
N ASP A 51 -12.87 8.68 19.39
CA ASP A 51 -13.32 10.08 19.47
C ASP A 51 -12.09 10.99 19.54
N HIS A 52 -11.82 11.67 18.43
CA HIS A 52 -10.72 12.61 18.24
C HIS A 52 -11.22 14.05 18.15
N HIS A 53 -12.51 14.31 18.38
CA HIS A 53 -13.11 15.64 18.21
C HIS A 53 -12.39 16.70 19.05
N ARG A 54 -12.13 16.40 20.33
CA ARG A 54 -11.42 17.33 21.23
C ARG A 54 -9.97 17.60 20.81
N LEU A 55 -9.38 16.68 20.06
CA LEU A 55 -7.99 16.72 19.65
C LEU A 55 -7.84 17.47 18.32
N ALA A 56 -8.78 17.27 17.39
CA ALA A 56 -8.80 17.91 16.09
C ALA A 56 -9.42 19.31 16.09
N GLU A 57 -10.39 19.60 16.98
CA GLU A 57 -11.10 20.90 17.04
C GLU A 57 -10.18 22.13 17.01
N PRO A 58 -9.14 22.24 17.87
CA PRO A 58 -8.24 23.41 17.85
C PRO A 58 -7.42 23.54 16.56
N LEU A 59 -7.39 22.50 15.74
CA LEU A 59 -6.56 22.34 14.55
C LEU A 59 -7.40 22.32 13.25
N GLY A 60 -8.66 22.78 13.32
CA GLY A 60 -9.58 22.83 12.17
C GLY A 60 -10.52 21.62 12.04
N GLY A 61 -10.60 20.79 13.07
CA GLY A 61 -11.56 19.69 13.20
C GLY A 61 -11.36 18.55 12.19
N ASP A 62 -12.38 17.72 12.04
CA ASP A 62 -12.36 16.53 11.17
C ASP A 62 -12.10 16.87 9.69
N ALA A 63 -12.45 18.08 9.26
CA ALA A 63 -12.20 18.53 7.90
C ALA A 63 -10.70 18.74 7.64
N ALA A 64 -9.99 19.40 8.55
CA ALA A 64 -8.54 19.56 8.45
C ALA A 64 -7.83 18.20 8.52
N LEU A 65 -8.22 17.35 9.48
CA LEU A 65 -7.65 16.01 9.62
C LEU A 65 -7.81 15.17 8.35
N ARG A 66 -8.99 15.21 7.72
CA ARG A 66 -9.24 14.53 6.44
C ARG A 66 -8.31 15.02 5.33
N VAL A 67 -8.20 16.34 5.16
CA VAL A 67 -7.36 16.94 4.11
C VAL A 67 -5.89 16.61 4.33
N GLU A 68 -5.41 16.71 5.57
CA GLU A 68 -4.03 16.36 5.93
C GLU A 68 -3.73 14.88 5.69
N TRP A 69 -4.63 13.98 6.10
CA TRP A 69 -4.49 12.55 5.85
C TRP A 69 -4.48 12.24 4.34
N GLU A 70 -5.39 12.83 3.56
CA GLU A 70 -5.41 12.64 2.11
C GLU A 70 -4.15 13.18 1.42
N ALA A 71 -3.65 14.33 1.86
CA ALA A 71 -2.42 14.91 1.35
C ALA A 71 -1.21 14.02 1.65
N TRP A 72 -1.11 13.49 2.88
CA TRP A 72 -0.06 12.55 3.25
C TRP A 72 -0.15 11.24 2.45
N TRP A 73 -1.33 10.63 2.41
CA TRP A 73 -1.58 9.40 1.65
C TRP A 73 -1.21 9.56 0.18
N HIS A 74 -1.63 10.65 -0.45
CA HIS A 74 -1.26 10.95 -1.83
C HIS A 74 0.25 11.16 -1.99
N GLY A 75 0.90 11.84 -1.04
CA GLY A 75 2.36 11.99 -1.01
C GLY A 75 3.10 10.66 -0.90
N LEU A 76 2.60 9.72 -0.11
CA LEU A 76 3.16 8.36 0.00
C LEU A 76 3.05 7.61 -1.34
N LEU A 77 1.90 7.67 -2.00
CA LEU A 77 1.69 6.96 -3.27
C LEU A 77 2.45 7.57 -4.46
N ARG A 78 2.64 8.89 -4.48
CA ARG A 78 3.38 9.56 -5.55
C ARG A 78 4.87 9.25 -5.56
N ASN A 79 5.46 8.94 -4.41
CA ASN A 79 6.87 8.59 -4.27
C ASN A 79 7.02 7.07 -4.23
N ARG A 80 8.25 6.56 -4.42
CA ARG A 80 8.51 5.13 -4.24
C ARG A 80 8.23 4.73 -2.80
N ILE A 81 7.49 3.65 -2.61
CA ILE A 81 7.00 3.29 -1.27
C ILE A 81 8.14 2.83 -0.37
N VAL A 82 9.18 2.22 -0.95
CA VAL A 82 10.40 1.83 -0.23
C VAL A 82 11.18 3.03 0.34
N ASP A 83 11.05 4.20 -0.27
CA ASP A 83 11.73 5.43 0.16
C ASP A 83 10.89 6.21 1.19
N ALA A 84 9.65 5.78 1.45
CA ALA A 84 8.76 6.46 2.36
C ALA A 84 9.18 6.26 3.82
N VAL A 85 9.27 7.38 4.55
CA VAL A 85 9.76 7.41 5.92
C VAL A 85 8.59 7.43 6.89
N LEU A 86 8.64 6.53 7.88
CA LEU A 86 7.67 6.55 8.98
C LEU A 86 7.80 7.84 9.80
N PRO A 87 6.69 8.53 10.09
CA PRO A 87 6.72 9.64 11.05
C PRO A 87 6.98 9.10 12.45
N VAL A 88 8.20 9.30 12.95
CA VAL A 88 8.62 8.85 14.28
C VAL A 88 8.61 9.98 15.32
N PRO A 89 8.31 9.68 16.60
CA PRO A 89 8.45 10.64 17.69
C PRO A 89 9.89 11.15 17.85
N PRO A 90 10.08 12.34 18.45
CA PRO A 90 9.04 13.24 18.96
C PRO A 90 8.51 14.24 17.93
N ARG A 91 9.19 14.39 16.78
CA ARG A 91 8.92 15.50 15.83
C ARG A 91 7.94 15.15 14.72
N PHE A 92 7.89 13.88 14.29
CA PHE A 92 7.05 13.44 13.18
C PHE A 92 7.31 14.24 11.88
N ASP A 93 8.59 14.41 11.52
CA ASP A 93 9.04 15.31 10.43
C ASP A 93 8.36 15.00 9.08
N ALA A 94 8.00 13.73 8.82
CA ALA A 94 7.28 13.33 7.60
C ALA A 94 5.85 13.92 7.48
N LEU A 95 5.33 14.54 8.55
CA LEU A 95 4.01 15.17 8.62
C LEU A 95 4.12 16.70 8.79
N ASP A 96 5.24 17.32 8.43
CA ASP A 96 5.41 18.76 8.58
C ASP A 96 4.32 19.57 7.88
N GLY A 97 3.71 20.50 8.64
CA GLY A 97 2.54 21.26 8.20
C GLY A 97 1.19 20.56 8.36
N MET A 98 1.15 19.34 8.93
CA MET A 98 -0.07 18.56 9.14
C MET A 98 -0.35 18.37 10.64
N GLU A 99 -0.75 19.46 11.30
CA GLU A 99 -0.80 19.49 12.76
C GLU A 99 -1.94 18.63 13.35
N ALA A 100 -3.09 18.56 12.68
CA ALA A 100 -4.20 17.71 13.13
C ALA A 100 -3.82 16.22 13.07
N LEU A 101 -3.16 15.81 11.98
CA LEU A 101 -2.67 14.45 11.78
C LEU A 101 -1.51 14.12 12.72
N LYS A 102 -0.56 15.04 12.94
CA LYS A 102 0.49 14.90 13.96
C LYS A 102 -0.09 14.70 15.35
N ALA A 103 -1.13 15.45 15.70
CA ALA A 103 -1.77 15.32 16.99
C ALA A 103 -2.44 13.94 17.13
N LEU A 104 -3.15 13.47 16.10
CA LEU A 104 -3.76 12.13 16.08
C LEU A 104 -2.70 11.04 16.22
N LEU A 105 -1.65 11.10 15.40
CA LEU A 105 -0.55 10.15 15.47
C LEU A 105 0.12 10.17 16.84
N ARG A 106 0.34 11.34 17.45
CA ARG A 106 0.94 11.43 18.79
C ARG A 106 0.10 10.72 19.85
N ALA A 107 -1.23 10.81 19.77
CA ALA A 107 -2.13 10.11 20.69
C ALA A 107 -2.15 8.59 20.48
N HIS A 108 -1.85 8.12 19.26
CA HIS A 108 -2.00 6.72 18.87
C HIS A 108 -0.72 6.02 18.41
N VAL A 109 0.47 6.65 18.54
CA VAL A 109 1.70 6.14 17.92
C VAL A 109 2.03 4.72 18.37
N GLY A 110 1.87 4.40 19.66
CA GLY A 110 2.12 3.05 20.17
C GLY A 110 1.20 2.02 19.51
N ALA A 111 -0.11 2.26 19.53
CA ALA A 111 -1.10 1.36 18.96
C ALA A 111 -1.01 1.26 17.43
N ALA A 112 -0.68 2.36 16.74
CA ALA A 112 -0.52 2.37 15.28
C ALA A 112 0.70 1.55 14.84
N MET A 113 1.83 1.72 15.54
CA MET A 113 3.07 0.99 15.24
C MET A 113 2.92 -0.49 15.58
N GLU A 114 2.36 -0.82 16.76
CA GLU A 114 2.10 -2.20 17.15
C GLU A 114 1.18 -2.90 16.14
N TRP A 115 0.06 -2.26 15.78
CA TRP A 115 -0.85 -2.81 14.79
C TRP A 115 -0.17 -3.01 13.42
N ALA A 116 0.62 -2.04 12.95
CA ALA A 116 1.32 -2.16 11.67
C ALA A 116 2.37 -3.28 11.69
N GLN A 117 3.13 -3.41 12.77
CA GLN A 117 4.14 -4.46 12.94
C GLN A 117 3.52 -5.85 12.95
N GLU A 118 2.41 -6.04 13.65
CA GLU A 118 1.68 -7.30 13.59
C GLU A 118 1.21 -7.63 12.17
N ARG A 119 0.71 -6.65 11.40
CA ARG A 119 0.30 -6.88 10.00
C ARG A 119 1.48 -7.17 9.08
N CYS A 120 2.64 -6.58 9.32
CA CYS A 120 3.88 -6.95 8.63
C CYS A 120 4.30 -8.39 8.96
N ALA A 121 4.18 -8.80 10.23
CA ALA A 121 4.48 -10.17 10.64
C ALA A 121 3.49 -11.18 10.04
N ASP A 122 2.20 -10.87 10.06
CA ASP A 122 1.15 -11.67 9.41
C ASP A 122 1.43 -11.80 7.92
N TYR A 123 1.73 -10.69 7.24
CA TYR A 123 2.11 -10.70 5.82
C TYR A 123 3.32 -11.59 5.57
N ALA A 124 4.39 -11.48 6.36
CA ALA A 124 5.60 -12.29 6.20
C ALA A 124 5.32 -13.80 6.36
N LEU A 125 4.45 -14.18 7.30
CA LEU A 125 4.00 -15.57 7.46
C LEU A 125 3.18 -16.05 6.25
N HIS A 126 2.21 -15.25 5.79
CA HIS A 126 1.40 -15.58 4.62
C HIS A 126 2.25 -15.68 3.35
N ALA A 127 3.10 -14.69 3.08
CA ALA A 127 4.00 -14.67 1.94
C ALA A 127 4.97 -15.87 1.95
N GLY A 128 5.53 -16.20 3.13
CA GLY A 128 6.37 -17.39 3.30
C GLY A 128 5.64 -18.72 3.05
N SER A 129 4.33 -18.78 3.36
CA SER A 129 3.50 -19.99 3.17
C SER A 129 3.09 -20.26 1.71
N ARG A 130 3.15 -19.25 0.82
CA ARG A 130 2.73 -19.36 -0.59
C ARG A 130 3.65 -20.28 -1.44
N GLY A 131 4.79 -20.73 -0.90
CA GLY A 131 5.65 -21.74 -1.53
C GLY A 131 6.28 -21.32 -2.86
N ALA A 132 6.59 -22.28 -3.73
CA ALA A 132 7.31 -22.07 -5.00
C ALA A 132 6.51 -21.29 -6.07
N GLY A 133 5.22 -21.03 -5.84
CA GLY A 133 4.41 -20.12 -6.65
C GLY A 133 4.54 -18.69 -6.16
N SER A 134 5.73 -18.08 -6.29
CA SER A 134 5.90 -16.68 -5.93
C SER A 134 5.08 -15.80 -6.88
N MET A 135 4.45 -14.75 -6.35
CA MET A 135 3.75 -13.75 -7.17
C MET A 135 4.67 -13.20 -8.26
N GLU A 136 5.95 -13.04 -7.94
CA GLU A 136 7.00 -12.66 -8.89
C GLU A 136 7.10 -13.62 -10.10
N GLY A 137 6.99 -14.94 -9.87
CA GLY A 137 6.98 -15.94 -10.94
C GLY A 137 5.76 -15.82 -11.85
N VAL A 138 4.58 -15.58 -11.28
CA VAL A 138 3.35 -15.33 -12.05
C VAL A 138 3.49 -14.04 -12.88
N LEU A 139 4.02 -12.98 -12.30
CA LEU A 139 4.28 -11.71 -13.00
C LEU A 139 5.29 -11.88 -14.14
N ALA A 140 6.36 -12.64 -13.91
CA ALA A 140 7.35 -12.95 -14.94
C ALA A 140 6.75 -13.76 -16.10
N ALA A 141 5.91 -14.75 -15.80
CA ALA A 141 5.19 -15.51 -16.82
C ALA A 141 4.26 -14.63 -17.66
N MET A 142 3.50 -13.73 -17.02
CA MET A 142 2.62 -12.78 -17.71
C MET A 142 3.40 -11.82 -18.62
N LEU A 143 4.57 -11.35 -18.16
CA LEU A 143 5.46 -10.52 -18.98
C LEU A 143 5.97 -11.30 -20.19
N GLN A 144 6.41 -12.54 -19.99
CA GLN A 144 6.91 -13.40 -21.06
C GLN A 144 5.82 -13.68 -22.12
N GLU A 145 4.60 -14.00 -21.68
CA GLU A 145 3.43 -14.15 -22.55
C GLU A 145 3.23 -12.86 -23.39
N ARG A 146 3.36 -11.69 -22.76
CA ARG A 146 3.21 -10.39 -23.44
C ARG A 146 4.32 -10.10 -24.45
N GLU A 147 5.57 -10.42 -24.13
CA GLU A 147 6.70 -10.24 -25.05
C GLU A 147 6.58 -11.14 -26.28
N LEU A 148 6.07 -12.37 -26.09
CA LEU A 148 5.78 -13.30 -27.18
C LEU A 148 4.69 -12.74 -28.11
N GLU A 149 3.61 -12.17 -27.55
CA GLU A 149 2.56 -11.50 -28.34
C GLU A 149 3.08 -10.31 -29.15
N LEU A 150 4.01 -9.54 -28.58
CA LEU A 150 4.58 -8.34 -29.22
C LEU A 150 5.68 -8.67 -30.23
N GLY A 151 6.25 -9.89 -30.18
CA GLY A 151 7.41 -10.28 -30.99
C GLY A 151 8.70 -9.51 -30.67
N ARG A 152 8.75 -8.85 -29.51
CA ARG A 152 9.91 -8.09 -29.00
C ARG A 152 9.92 -8.09 -27.48
N ALA A 153 11.09 -7.82 -26.90
CA ALA A 153 11.20 -7.55 -25.47
C ALA A 153 10.39 -6.29 -25.07
N ALA A 154 9.87 -6.30 -23.85
CA ALA A 154 9.16 -5.18 -23.25
C ALA A 154 10.11 -3.98 -23.04
N ARG A 155 9.54 -2.77 -22.94
CA ARG A 155 10.34 -1.61 -22.54
C ARG A 155 10.73 -1.70 -21.07
N ARG A 156 11.76 -0.95 -20.66
CA ARG A 156 12.16 -0.92 -19.25
C ARG A 156 11.11 -0.20 -18.40
N PHE A 157 10.54 -0.90 -17.42
CA PHE A 157 9.61 -0.32 -16.46
C PHE A 157 9.78 -0.94 -15.07
N THR A 158 9.25 -0.27 -14.06
CA THR A 158 9.13 -0.79 -12.70
C THR A 158 7.67 -0.77 -12.30
N LEU A 159 7.21 -1.83 -11.63
CA LEU A 159 5.87 -1.91 -11.08
C LEU A 159 5.97 -2.34 -9.61
N GLU A 160 5.54 -1.46 -8.71
CA GLU A 160 5.44 -1.72 -7.28
C GLU A 160 4.04 -2.24 -6.95
N LEU A 161 3.96 -3.49 -6.51
CA LEU A 161 2.73 -4.11 -6.01
C LEU A 161 2.79 -4.11 -4.49
N VAL A 162 1.81 -3.46 -3.85
CA VAL A 162 1.77 -3.38 -2.39
C VAL A 162 0.54 -4.07 -1.83
N GLU A 163 0.76 -5.12 -1.04
CA GLU A 163 -0.29 -5.92 -0.42
C GLU A 163 -0.74 -5.31 0.92
N LEU A 164 -1.99 -4.88 0.97
CA LEU A 164 -2.63 -4.25 2.12
C LEU A 164 -3.76 -5.15 2.68
N PRO A 165 -3.98 -5.12 4.00
CA PRO A 165 -4.95 -6.00 4.65
C PRO A 165 -6.37 -5.41 4.57
N LEU A 166 -7.01 -5.48 3.39
CA LEU A 166 -8.28 -4.78 3.10
C LEU A 166 -9.54 -5.67 3.11
N GLY A 167 -9.40 -6.96 3.45
CA GLY A 167 -10.53 -7.91 3.53
C GLY A 167 -11.31 -8.13 2.24
N VAL A 168 -10.71 -7.78 1.08
CA VAL A 168 -11.32 -7.94 -0.24
C VAL A 168 -10.30 -8.42 -1.24
N ARG A 169 -10.78 -9.17 -2.24
CA ARG A 169 -9.99 -9.65 -3.39
C ARG A 169 -10.05 -8.65 -4.53
N ARG A 170 -9.42 -7.49 -4.35
CA ARG A 170 -9.40 -6.41 -5.32
C ARG A 170 -8.02 -5.77 -5.40
N ALA A 171 -7.72 -5.20 -6.57
CA ALA A 171 -6.58 -4.32 -6.79
C ALA A 171 -7.05 -2.90 -7.11
N TRP A 172 -6.21 -1.92 -6.82
CA TRP A 172 -6.39 -0.52 -7.16
C TRP A 172 -5.14 0.00 -7.84
N TRP A 173 -5.32 0.45 -9.08
CA TRP A 173 -4.25 1.09 -9.83
C TRP A 173 -4.21 2.56 -9.44
N VAL A 174 -3.17 2.94 -8.69
CA VAL A 174 -3.09 4.24 -8.00
C VAL A 174 -2.12 5.20 -8.66
N GLU A 175 -1.05 4.68 -9.25
CA GLU A 175 -0.07 5.41 -10.04
C GLU A 175 0.36 4.52 -11.21
N PRO A 176 0.91 5.07 -12.31
CA PRO A 176 1.31 4.28 -13.47
C PRO A 176 2.24 3.10 -13.15
N ASP A 177 3.08 3.26 -12.12
CA ASP A 177 4.05 2.28 -11.63
C ASP A 177 3.63 1.62 -10.31
N LYS A 178 2.39 1.80 -9.82
CA LYS A 178 1.96 1.26 -8.51
C LYS A 178 0.56 0.68 -8.50
N LEU A 179 0.47 -0.49 -7.88
CA LEU A 179 -0.77 -1.22 -7.69
C LEU A 179 -0.91 -1.57 -6.20
N LEU A 180 -2.00 -1.12 -5.58
CA LEU A 180 -2.37 -1.59 -4.24
C LEU A 180 -3.22 -2.84 -4.39
N LEU A 181 -2.96 -3.86 -3.58
CA LEU A 181 -3.63 -5.15 -3.63
C LEU A 181 -4.23 -5.47 -2.27
N GLY A 182 -5.40 -6.12 -2.25
CA GLY A 182 -5.81 -6.86 -1.06
C GLY A 182 -4.95 -8.11 -0.91
N GLN A 183 -4.49 -8.41 0.31
CA GLN A 183 -3.67 -9.59 0.60
C GLN A 183 -4.32 -10.93 0.19
N GLU A 184 -5.64 -11.02 0.17
CA GLU A 184 -6.38 -12.22 -0.27
C GLU A 184 -6.53 -12.33 -1.79
N LEU A 185 -6.12 -11.31 -2.58
CA LEU A 185 -6.33 -11.32 -4.02
C LEU A 185 -5.54 -12.45 -4.70
N PHE A 186 -4.32 -12.72 -4.22
CA PHE A 186 -3.46 -13.72 -4.84
C PHE A 186 -3.92 -15.15 -4.61
N ASP A 187 -4.74 -15.40 -3.58
CA ASP A 187 -5.34 -16.72 -3.32
C ASP A 187 -6.26 -17.16 -4.47
N ASP A 188 -6.70 -16.21 -5.30
CA ASP A 188 -7.37 -16.46 -6.58
C ASP A 188 -6.51 -15.91 -7.72
N GLU A 189 -5.58 -16.72 -8.21
CA GLU A 189 -4.65 -16.36 -9.29
C GLU A 189 -5.38 -15.83 -10.54
N ARG A 190 -6.57 -16.37 -10.86
CA ARG A 190 -7.35 -15.91 -12.02
C ARG A 190 -7.82 -14.47 -11.82
N SER A 191 -8.34 -14.16 -10.64
CA SER A 191 -8.72 -12.79 -10.28
C SER A 191 -7.50 -11.87 -10.27
N PHE A 192 -6.40 -12.28 -9.65
CA PHE A 192 -5.14 -11.54 -9.66
C PHE A 192 -4.68 -11.19 -11.08
N ARG A 193 -4.58 -12.19 -11.97
CA ARG A 193 -4.18 -11.99 -13.37
C ARG A 193 -5.08 -10.98 -14.08
N SER A 194 -6.41 -11.06 -13.87
CA SER A 194 -7.35 -10.14 -14.51
C SER A 194 -7.14 -8.66 -14.15
N TYR A 195 -6.60 -8.37 -12.96
CA TYR A 195 -6.27 -7.00 -12.54
C TYR A 195 -4.89 -6.54 -13.02
N VAL A 196 -3.91 -7.44 -13.06
CA VAL A 196 -2.52 -7.08 -13.35
C VAL A 196 -2.20 -7.10 -14.83
N GLU A 197 -2.81 -8.01 -15.60
CA GLU A 197 -2.56 -8.18 -17.03
C GLU A 197 -2.78 -6.88 -17.82
N PRO A 198 -3.87 -6.11 -17.60
CA PRO A 198 -4.06 -4.83 -18.29
C PRO A 198 -2.95 -3.82 -17.99
N VAL A 199 -2.41 -3.82 -16.77
CA VAL A 199 -1.33 -2.92 -16.35
C VAL A 199 -0.03 -3.31 -17.07
N ILE A 200 0.33 -4.59 -17.08
CA ILE A 200 1.50 -5.09 -17.82
C ILE A 200 1.36 -4.78 -19.32
N ARG A 201 0.19 -5.02 -19.91
CA ARG A 201 -0.08 -4.74 -21.33
C ARG A 201 0.12 -3.27 -21.71
N MET A 202 -0.11 -2.36 -20.78
CA MET A 202 0.07 -0.92 -20.98
C MET A 202 1.53 -0.49 -20.81
N LEU A 203 2.31 -1.15 -19.95
CA LEU A 203 3.71 -0.80 -19.67
C LEU A 203 4.73 -1.43 -20.64
N ALA A 204 4.42 -2.59 -21.24
CA ALA A 204 5.31 -3.39 -22.11
C ALA A 204 5.24 -3.04 -23.62
#